data_AF-A0A126QX30-F1
#
_entry.id   AF-A0A126QX30-F1
#
_cell.length_a   1.000
_cell.length_b   1.000
_cell.length_c   1.000
_cell.angle_alpha   90.00
_cell.angle_beta   90.00
_cell.angle_gamma   90.00
#
_symmetry.space_group_name_H-M   'P 1'
#
loop_
_entity.id
_entity.type
_entity.pdbx_description
1 polymer ?
#
loop_
_entity_poly.entity_id
_entity_poly.type
_entity_poly.pdbx_seq_one_letter_code
_entity_poly.pdbx_strand_id
1 'polypeptide(L)' 'MAEYTEKIPQHRHCVACGKAFIGEGRFCSKECQETSTSEVKGKLRKYLLLEVVLVAIVIVALWFGWK' A
#
# COMPACT_ATOMS: atom_id res chain seq x y z
N MET A 1 -50.61 -1.26 -2.36
CA MET A 1 -49.54 -2.07 -2.99
C MET A 1 -48.30 -1.83 -2.17
N ALA A 2 -47.81 -2.83 -1.43
CA ALA A 2 -46.67 -2.67 -0.53
C ALA A 2 -45.38 -2.78 -1.35
N GLU A 3 -44.71 -1.64 -1.54
CA GLU A 3 -43.40 -1.56 -2.17
C GLU A 3 -42.36 -2.01 -1.15
N TYR A 4 -41.91 -3.27 -1.26
CA TYR A 4 -40.76 -3.76 -0.51
C TYR A 4 -39.49 -3.31 -1.23
N THR A 5 -38.96 -2.15 -0.85
CA THR A 5 -37.62 -1.75 -1.28
C THR A 5 -36.61 -2.63 -0.55
N GLU A 6 -36.18 -3.68 -1.24
CA GLU A 6 -35.11 -4.57 -0.81
C GLU A 6 -33.79 -3.77 -0.76
N LYS A 7 -33.48 -3.18 0.41
CA LYS A 7 -32.25 -2.39 0.60
C LYS A 7 -31.05 -3.33 0.57
N ILE A 8 -30.35 -3.37 -0.55
CA ILE A 8 -29.06 -4.07 -0.68
C ILE A 8 -28.08 -3.44 0.33
N PRO A 9 -27.47 -4.23 1.23
CA PRO A 9 -26.52 -3.70 2.20
C PRO A 9 -25.30 -3.08 1.50
N GLN A 10 -24.89 -1.89 1.97
CA GLN A 10 -23.68 -1.22 1.50
C GLN A 10 -22.46 -2.04 1.92
N HIS A 11 -21.96 -2.84 1.00
CA HIS A 11 -20.76 -3.65 1.17
C HIS A 11 -19.53 -2.92 0.62
N ARG A 12 -18.37 -3.16 1.23
CA ARG A 12 -17.08 -2.66 0.76
C ARG A 12 -16.26 -3.79 0.19
N HIS A 13 -15.37 -3.48 -0.74
CA HIS A 13 -14.43 -4.46 -1.28
C HIS A 13 -13.07 -4.32 -0.60
N CYS A 14 -12.45 -5.45 -0.23
CA CYS A 14 -11.12 -5.48 0.35
C CYS A 14 -10.07 -4.99 -0.66
N VAL A 15 -9.20 -4.07 -0.26
CA VAL A 15 -8.15 -3.51 -1.15
C VAL A 15 -7.09 -4.56 -1.51
N ALA A 16 -6.90 -5.59 -0.67
CA ALA A 16 -5.89 -6.63 -0.90
C ALA A 16 -6.39 -7.80 -1.77
N CYS A 17 -7.63 -8.27 -1.56
CA CYS A 17 -8.14 -9.48 -2.21
C CYS A 17 -9.44 -9.29 -3.02
N GLY A 18 -10.05 -8.10 -2.96
CA GLY A 18 -11.28 -7.80 -3.69
C GLY A 18 -12.56 -8.45 -3.14
N LYS A 19 -12.52 -9.19 -2.02
CA LYS A 19 -13.74 -9.77 -1.43
C LYS A 19 -14.67 -8.68 -0.88
N ALA A 20 -15.97 -8.81 -1.18
CA ALA A 20 -17.01 -7.99 -0.57
C ALA A 20 -17.18 -8.35 0.92
N PHE A 21 -17.19 -7.34 1.78
CA PHE A 21 -17.39 -7.49 3.22
C PHE A 21 -18.23 -6.35 3.78
N ILE A 22 -18.92 -6.62 4.88
CA ILE A 22 -19.75 -5.66 5.61
C ILE A 22 -19.03 -5.34 6.91
N GLY A 23 -18.70 -4.08 7.15
CA GLY A 23 -17.95 -3.64 8.32
C GLY A 23 -17.16 -2.36 8.06
N GLU A 24 -16.38 -1.95 9.06
CA GLU A 24 -15.52 -0.77 8.99
C GLU A 24 -14.09 -1.15 8.57
N GLY A 25 -13.43 -0.27 7.83
CA GLY A 25 -12.05 -0.44 7.39
C GLY A 25 -11.87 -0.71 5.90
N ARG A 26 -10.64 -1.10 5.52
CA ARG A 26 -10.19 -1.29 4.13
C ARG A 26 -9.85 -2.75 3.78
N PHE A 27 -9.84 -3.62 4.78
CA PHE A 27 -9.43 -5.03 4.64
C PHE A 27 -10.50 -5.93 5.23
N CYS A 28 -10.77 -7.06 4.58
CA CYS A 28 -11.75 -8.05 5.07
C CYS A 28 -11.25 -8.88 6.26
N SER A 29 -9.93 -8.95 6.49
CA SER A 29 -9.32 -9.71 7.57
C SER A 29 -7.96 -9.12 7.95
N LYS A 30 -7.45 -9.47 9.14
CA LYS A 30 -6.10 -9.07 9.60
C LYS A 30 -5.01 -9.59 8.65
N GLU A 31 -5.17 -10.79 8.10
CA GLU A 31 -4.22 -11.36 7.14
C GLU A 31 -4.04 -10.48 5.90
N CYS A 32 -5.14 -9.93 5.36
CA CYS A 32 -5.10 -8.99 4.23
C CYS A 32 -4.42 -7.66 4.59
N GLN A 33 -4.59 -7.20 5.83
CA GLN A 33 -3.92 -6.01 6.35
C GLN A 33 -2.41 -6.23 6.51
N GLU A 34 -2.00 -7.38 7.06
CA GLU A 34 -0.60 -7.71 7.28
C GLU A 34 0.14 -7.95 5.97
N THR A 35 -0.48 -8.67 5.03
CA THR A 35 0.10 -8.93 3.69
C THR A 35 0.27 -7.65 2.89
N SER A 36 -0.73 -6.77 2.88
CA SER A 36 -0.61 -5.49 2.17
C SER A 36 0.44 -4.57 2.82
N THR A 37 0.59 -4.62 4.14
CA THR A 37 1.60 -3.84 4.87
C THR A 37 3.01 -4.36 4.61
N SER A 38 3.22 -5.68 4.58
CA SER A 38 4.53 -6.29 4.30
C SER A 38 5.00 -6.02 2.87
N GLU A 39 4.09 -6.09 1.90
CA GLU A 39 4.34 -5.77 0.49
C GLU A 39 4.77 -4.30 0.31
N VAL A 40 4.08 -3.37 0.98
CA VAL A 40 4.43 -1.94 0.93
C VAL A 40 5.80 -1.69 1.56
N LYS A 41 6.12 -2.36 2.68
CA LYS A 41 7.42 -2.22 3.36
C LYS A 41 8.57 -2.74 2.52
N GLY A 42 8.36 -3.82 1.75
CA GLY A 42 9.34 -4.33 0.78
C GLY A 42 9.62 -3.35 -0.36
N LYS A 43 8.56 -2.73 -0.92
CA LYS A 43 8.71 -1.72 -1.98
C LYS A 43 9.40 -0.46 -1.47
N LEU A 44 9.06 0.03 -0.28
CA LEU A 44 9.71 1.20 0.33
C LEU A 44 11.22 1.02 0.49
N ARG A 45 11.68 -0.15 0.95
CA ARG A 45 13.11 -0.44 1.09
C ARG A 45 13.87 -0.36 -0.23
N LYS A 46 13.26 -0.84 -1.32
CA LYS A 46 13.88 -0.76 -2.67
C LYS A 46 14.05 0.69 -3.12
N TYR A 47 13.03 1.53 -2.93
CA TYR A 47 13.14 2.96 -3.22
C TYR A 47 14.18 3.67 -2.37
N LEU A 48 14.25 3.35 -1.08
CA LEU A 48 15.22 3.93 -0.14
C LEU A 48 16.67 3.55 -0.52
N LEU A 49 16.91 2.30 -0.91
CA LEU A 49 18.23 1.88 -1.40
C LEU A 49 18.64 2.63 -2.66
N LEU A 50 17.72 2.83 -3.61
CA LEU A 50 17.99 3.55 -4.85
C LEU A 50 18.33 5.03 -4.59
N GLU A 51 17.60 5.68 -3.68
CA GLU A 51 17.89 7.02 -3.17
C GLU A 51 19.30 7.11 -2.56
N VAL A 52 19.66 6.19 -1.67
CA VAL A 52 20.97 6.15 -1.03
C VAL A 52 22.11 6.01 -2.05
N VAL A 53 21.92 5.17 -3.07
CA VAL A 53 22.90 4.99 -4.15
C VAL A 53 23.09 6.28 -4.96
N LEU A 54 21.99 6.96 -5.32
CA LEU A 54 22.07 8.24 -6.04
C LEU A 54 22.81 9.30 -5.23
N VAL A 55 22.48 9.45 -3.95
CA VAL A 55 23.16 10.38 -3.05
C VAL A 55 24.64 10.04 -2.91
N ALA A 56 24.99 8.76 -2.78
CA ALA A 56 26.39 8.33 -2.69
C ALA A 56 27.19 8.71 -3.95
N ILE A 57 26.62 8.54 -5.15
CA ILE A 57 27.26 8.94 -6.41
C ILE A 57 27.52 10.45 -6.43
N VAL A 58 26.54 11.26 -6.02
CA VAL A 58 26.69 12.72 -5.94
C VAL A 58 27.80 13.11 -4.97
N ILE A 59 27.84 12.50 -3.78
CA ILE A 59 28.90 12.77 -2.78
C ILE A 59 30.28 12.42 -3.34
N VAL A 60 30.42 11.27 -3.99
CA VAL A 60 31.68 10.83 -4.61
C VAL A 60 32.08 11.80 -5.73
N ALA A 61 31.15 12.21 -6.59
CA ALA A 61 31.41 13.15 -7.67
C ALA A 61 31.85 14.53 -7.14
N LEU A 62 31.25 15.02 -6.05
CA LEU A 62 31.67 16.25 -5.41
C LEU A 62 33.05 16.12 -4.76
N TRP A 63 33.33 15.00 -4.09
CA TRP A 63 34.64 14.74 -3.48
C TRP A 63 35.77 14.62 -4.51
N PHE A 64 35.51 14.00 -5.66
CA PHE A 64 36.49 13.86 -6.74
C PHE A 64 36.57 15.09 -7.66
N GLY A 65 35.47 15.82 -7.84
CA GLY A 65 35.41 17.01 -8.69
C GLY A 65 35.93 18.29 -8.03
N TRP A 66 36.04 18.33 -6.70
CA TRP A 66 36.67 19.43 -5.95
C TRP A 66 38.15 19.19 -5.58
N LYS A 67 38.75 18.09 -6.07
CA LYS A 67 40.18 17.79 -5.91
C LYS A 67 40.98 18.30 -7.10
#